data_AF-A0A2D5LTY0-F1
#
_entry.id   AF-A0A2D5LTY0-F1
#
_cell.length_a   1.000
_cell.length_b   1.000
_cell.length_c   1.000
_cell.angle_alpha   90.00
_cell.angle_beta   90.00
_cell.angle_gamma   90.00
#
_symmetry.space_group_name_H-M   'P 1'
#
loop_
_entity.id
_entity.type
_entity.pdbx_description
1 polymer ?
#
loop_
_entity_poly.entity_id
_entity_poly.type
_entity_poly.pdbx_seq_one_letter_code
_entity_poly.pdbx_strand_id
1 'polypeptide(L)'
;MKLVTNFLIVYIFLTTSSFSNEKMLKKGEQIFYGKASCYNCHMLNAADGNKRDMDVKRVIEVVTHGYGVMPAYKDVLSKEDIIAVATYISKVSKNWKNKLSSFVQ
;
A
#
# COMPACT_ATOMS: atom_id res chain seq x y z
N MET A 1 28.36 -7.73 30.85
CA MET A 1 27.27 -8.60 30.36
C MET A 1 25.98 -7.83 30.04
N LYS A 2 25.39 -7.05 30.96
CA LYS A 2 24.15 -6.28 30.71
C LYS A 2 24.17 -5.39 29.46
N LEU A 3 25.30 -4.72 29.18
CA LEU A 3 25.45 -3.87 27.98
C LEU A 3 25.36 -4.67 26.68
N VAL A 4 26.03 -5.84 26.61
CA VAL A 4 25.99 -6.74 25.44
C VAL A 4 24.59 -7.32 25.25
N THR A 5 23.92 -7.70 26.35
CA THR A 5 22.54 -8.19 26.30
C THR A 5 21.57 -7.12 25.79
N ASN A 6 21.71 -5.85 26.21
CA ASN A 6 20.89 -4.75 25.71
C ASN A 6 21.09 -4.49 24.20
N PHE A 7 22.35 -4.52 23.73
CA PHE A 7 22.63 -4.40 22.29
C PHE A 7 21.99 -5.53 21.47
N LEU A 8 22.00 -6.76 22.01
CA LEU A 8 21.43 -7.93 21.36
C LEU A 8 19.90 -7.87 21.29
N ILE A 9 19.24 -7.37 22.34
CA ILE A 9 17.78 -7.14 22.36
C ILE A 9 17.37 -6.07 21.33
N VAL A 10 18.10 -4.95 21.28
CA VAL A 10 17.84 -3.89 20.30
C VAL A 10 18.00 -4.41 18.87
N TYR A 11 19.05 -5.19 18.60
CA TYR A 11 19.27 -5.80 17.29
C TYR A 11 18.14 -6.76 16.88
N ILE A 12 17.66 -7.60 17.80
CA ILE A 12 16.52 -8.49 17.54
C ILE A 12 15.25 -7.67 17.25
N PHE A 13 15.01 -6.57 17.96
CA PHE A 13 13.86 -5.72 17.71
C PHE A 13 13.93 -5.03 16.33
N LEU A 14 15.11 -4.58 15.90
CA LEU A 14 15.30 -3.96 14.59
C LEU A 14 15.09 -4.96 13.43
N THR A 15 15.57 -6.20 13.58
CA THR A 15 15.43 -7.21 12.53
C THR A 15 13.98 -7.69 12.38
N THR A 16 13.27 -7.89 13.50
CA THR A 16 11.85 -8.30 13.49
C THR A 16 10.93 -7.22 12.89
N SER A 17 11.15 -5.95 13.22
CA SER A 17 10.40 -4.83 12.63
C SER A 17 10.63 -4.72 11.11
N SER A 18 11.88 -4.86 10.66
CA SER A 18 12.21 -4.85 9.22
C SER A 18 11.50 -5.98 8.45
N PHE A 19 11.53 -7.20 8.99
CA PHE A 19 10.83 -8.35 8.39
C PHE A 19 9.31 -8.15 8.33
N SER A 20 8.71 -7.59 9.40
CA SER A 20 7.28 -7.29 9.42
C SER A 20 6.88 -6.27 8.34
N ASN A 21 7.73 -5.27 8.10
CA ASN A 21 7.50 -4.25 7.08
C ASN A 21 7.60 -4.83 5.66
N GLU A 22 8.63 -5.65 5.40
CA GLU A 22 8.76 -6.36 4.12
C GLU A 22 7.54 -7.25 3.85
N LYS A 23 7.10 -8.01 4.85
CA LYS A 23 5.90 -8.85 4.76
C LYS A 23 4.65 -8.03 4.43
N MET A 24 4.47 -6.86 5.05
CA MET A 24 3.35 -5.95 4.75
C MET A 24 3.41 -5.40 3.32
N LEU A 25 4.59 -4.97 2.86
CA LEU A 25 4.77 -4.46 1.49
C LEU A 25 4.50 -5.54 0.45
N LYS A 26 5.04 -6.75 0.65
CA LYS A 26 4.81 -7.90 -0.25
C LYS A 26 3.33 -8.29 -0.29
N LYS A 27 2.64 -8.26 0.84
CA LYS A 27 1.20 -8.50 0.90
C LYS A 27 0.42 -7.44 0.12
N GLY A 28 0.78 -6.17 0.28
CA GLY A 28 0.15 -5.07 -0.45
C GLY A 28 0.36 -5.17 -1.96
N GLU A 29 1.56 -5.56 -2.41
CA GLU A 29 1.86 -5.83 -3.81
C GLU A 29 0.99 -6.95 -4.39
N GLN A 30 0.86 -8.07 -3.67
CA GLN A 30 0.02 -9.20 -4.08
C GLN A 30 -1.45 -8.81 -4.20
N ILE A 31 -1.95 -7.91 -3.37
CA ILE A 31 -3.32 -7.40 -3.46
C ILE A 31 -3.45 -6.48 -4.67
N PHE A 32 -2.48 -5.58 -4.89
CA PHE A 32 -2.47 -4.63 -6.00
C PHE A 32 -2.52 -5.33 -7.36
N TYR A 33 -1.74 -6.41 -7.54
CA TYR A 33 -1.69 -7.17 -8.78
C TYR A 33 -2.60 -8.41 -8.82
N GLY A 34 -3.17 -8.81 -7.69
CA GLY A 34 -3.94 -10.05 -7.55
C GLY A 34 -5.37 -9.81 -7.12
N LYS A 35 -5.70 -10.12 -5.85
CA LYS A 35 -7.07 -10.23 -5.34
C LYS A 35 -7.97 -9.01 -5.63
N ALA A 36 -7.43 -7.81 -5.55
CA ALA A 36 -8.16 -6.58 -5.88
C ALA A 36 -7.90 -6.09 -7.31
N SER A 37 -6.89 -6.63 -7.98
CA SER A 37 -6.49 -6.32 -9.35
C SER A 37 -6.47 -4.81 -9.63
N CYS A 38 -5.98 -4.02 -8.67
CA CYS A 38 -5.91 -2.56 -8.75
C CYS A 38 -5.19 -2.09 -10.02
N TYR A 39 -4.19 -2.85 -10.45
CA TYR A 39 -3.42 -2.59 -11.67
C TYR A 39 -4.26 -2.55 -12.96
N ASN A 40 -5.48 -3.13 -12.97
CA ASN A 40 -6.37 -3.08 -14.14
C ASN A 40 -6.85 -1.66 -14.43
N CYS A 41 -6.98 -0.83 -13.39
CA CYS A 41 -7.42 0.56 -13.50
C CYS A 41 -6.32 1.57 -13.16
N HIS A 42 -5.26 1.16 -12.46
CA HIS A 42 -4.22 2.04 -11.97
C HIS A 42 -2.85 1.65 -12.49
N MET A 43 -2.00 2.63 -12.75
CA MET A 43 -0.60 2.44 -13.10
C MET A 43 0.28 3.13 -12.05
N LEU A 44 1.18 2.34 -11.49
CA LEU A 44 2.28 2.84 -10.66
C LEU A 44 3.40 3.33 -11.59
N ASN A 45 4.01 4.46 -11.25
CA ASN A 45 5.18 5.00 -11.92
C ASN A 45 5.02 5.17 -13.44
N ALA A 46 3.82 5.58 -13.88
CA ALA A 46 3.58 5.89 -15.29
C ALA A 46 4.45 7.09 -15.73
N ALA A 47 5.01 7.03 -16.94
CA ALA A 47 5.86 8.09 -17.48
C ALA A 47 5.13 9.44 -17.57
N ASP A 48 3.83 9.38 -17.86
CA ASP A 48 2.90 10.51 -17.92
C ASP A 48 1.95 10.57 -16.71
N GLY A 49 2.31 9.89 -15.62
CA GLY A 49 1.54 9.92 -14.37
C GLY A 49 1.80 11.20 -13.57
N ASN A 50 0.81 11.61 -12.79
CA ASN A 50 0.95 12.77 -11.92
C ASN A 50 1.68 12.39 -10.64
N LYS A 51 2.59 13.25 -10.20
CA LYS A 51 3.09 13.19 -8.83
C LYS A 51 1.93 13.49 -7.89
N ARG A 52 1.53 12.50 -7.11
CA ARG A 52 0.49 12.63 -6.10
C ARG A 52 1.06 12.19 -4.78
N ASP A 53 0.80 12.99 -3.75
CA ASP A 53 1.06 12.54 -2.39
C ASP A 53 0.00 11.50 -2.02
N MET A 54 0.42 10.24 -1.94
CA MET A 54 -0.45 9.12 -1.65
C MET A 54 -0.41 8.87 -0.14
N ASP A 55 -0.95 9.78 0.67
CA ASP A 55 -1.04 9.57 2.12
C ASP A 55 -1.75 8.25 2.44
N VAL A 56 -1.16 7.42 3.30
CA VAL A 56 -1.65 6.07 3.60
C VAL A 56 -3.09 6.10 4.12
N LYS A 57 -3.44 7.07 4.98
CA LYS A 57 -4.79 7.16 5.55
C LYS A 57 -5.81 7.51 4.46
N ARG A 58 -5.47 8.43 3.57
CA ARG A 58 -6.32 8.76 2.42
C ARG A 58 -6.51 7.55 1.51
N VAL A 59 -5.46 6.78 1.24
CA VAL A 59 -5.58 5.55 0.42
C VAL A 59 -6.44 4.51 1.11
N ILE A 60 -6.30 4.30 2.43
CA ILE A 60 -7.17 3.42 3.22
C ILE A 60 -8.64 3.83 3.06
N GLU A 61 -8.94 5.12 3.23
CA GLU A 61 -10.31 5.64 3.14
C GLU A 61 -10.93 5.37 1.75
N VAL A 62 -10.20 5.68 0.68
CA VAL A 62 -10.65 5.48 -0.71
C VAL A 62 -10.81 4.01 -1.06
N VAL A 63 -9.86 3.14 -0.67
CA VAL A 63 -9.97 1.70 -0.91
C VAL A 63 -11.15 1.10 -0.13
N THR A 64 -11.37 1.55 1.09
CA THR A 64 -12.47 1.06 1.94
C THR A 64 -13.83 1.41 1.33
N HIS A 65 -14.03 2.66 0.93
CA HIS A 65 -15.35 3.18 0.57
C HIS A 65 -15.59 3.30 -0.94
N GLY A 66 -14.55 3.15 -1.76
CA GLY A 66 -14.62 3.48 -3.18
C GLY A 66 -14.64 5.00 -3.41
N TYR A 67 -14.48 5.40 -4.67
CA TYR A 67 -14.61 6.80 -5.08
C TYR A 67 -14.89 6.89 -6.59
N GLY A 68 -15.95 7.59 -6.98
CA GLY A 68 -16.38 7.65 -8.38
C GLY A 68 -16.67 6.25 -8.94
N VAL A 69 -15.96 5.86 -10.01
CA VAL A 69 -16.07 4.53 -10.63
C VAL A 69 -15.28 3.44 -9.90
N MET A 70 -14.45 3.79 -8.92
CA MET A 70 -13.69 2.81 -8.13
C MET A 70 -14.63 2.15 -7.11
N PRO A 71 -14.79 0.82 -7.14
CA PRO A 71 -15.66 0.11 -6.19
C PRO A 71 -15.10 0.18 -4.76
N ALA A 72 -15.98 0.03 -3.78
CA ALA A 72 -15.61 -0.14 -2.38
C ALA A 72 -15.06 -1.56 -2.13
N TYR A 73 -13.98 -1.68 -1.37
CA TYR A 73 -13.37 -2.97 -1.05
C TYR A 73 -13.58 -3.43 0.40
N LYS A 74 -14.29 -2.66 1.24
CA LYS A 74 -14.54 -3.00 2.66
C LYS A 74 -15.16 -4.39 2.87
N ASP A 75 -15.94 -4.88 1.92
CA ASP A 75 -16.62 -6.18 1.99
C ASP A 75 -15.90 -7.28 1.16
N VAL A 76 -14.80 -6.92 0.50
CA VAL A 76 -13.99 -7.81 -0.38
C VAL A 76 -12.63 -8.14 0.23
N LEU A 77 -12.05 -7.16 0.92
CA LEU A 77 -10.74 -7.21 1.54
C LEU A 77 -10.86 -7.14 3.07
N SER A 78 -9.97 -7.85 3.77
CA SER A 78 -9.84 -7.66 5.22
C SER A 78 -9.27 -6.28 5.54
N LYS A 79 -9.44 -5.82 6.79
CA LYS A 79 -8.81 -4.56 7.25
C LYS A 79 -7.29 -4.61 7.07
N GLU A 80 -6.66 -5.74 7.37
CA GLU A 80 -5.21 -5.89 7.16
C GLU A 80 -4.83 -5.86 5.67
N ASP A 81 -5.66 -6.39 4.78
CA ASP A 81 -5.43 -6.31 3.32
C ASP A 81 -5.49 -4.86 2.84
N ILE A 82 -6.49 -4.09 3.29
CA ILE A 82 -6.65 -2.67 2.95
C ILE A 82 -5.44 -1.87 3.43
N ILE A 83 -5.00 -2.09 4.67
CA ILE A 83 -3.81 -1.41 5.22
C ILE A 83 -2.56 -1.79 4.43
N ALA A 84 -2.40 -3.07 4.08
CA ALA A 84 -1.24 -3.55 3.33
C ALA A 84 -1.16 -2.92 1.93
N VAL A 85 -2.25 -2.95 1.16
CA VAL A 85 -2.28 -2.35 -0.19
C VAL A 85 -2.11 -0.84 -0.16
N ALA A 86 -2.70 -0.16 0.84
CA ALA A 86 -2.51 1.27 1.02
C ALA A 86 -1.04 1.61 1.33
N THR A 87 -0.43 0.89 2.27
CA THR A 87 0.99 1.07 2.60
C THR A 87 1.89 0.83 1.40
N TYR A 88 1.63 -0.21 0.62
CA TYR A 88 2.37 -0.49 -0.61
C TYR A 88 2.24 0.66 -1.61
N ILE A 89 1.01 1.08 -1.95
CA ILE A 89 0.74 2.18 -2.89
C ILE A 89 1.47 3.45 -2.46
N SER A 90 1.32 3.86 -1.20
CA SER A 90 1.97 5.05 -0.64
C SER A 90 3.49 4.98 -0.68
N LYS A 91 4.07 3.79 -0.54
CA LYS A 91 5.52 3.59 -0.57
C LYS A 91 6.10 3.64 -1.98
N VAL A 92 5.40 3.08 -2.98
CA VAL A 92 5.95 2.82 -4.32
C VAL A 92 5.45 3.78 -5.40
N SER A 93 4.36 4.49 -5.16
CA SER A 93 3.74 5.39 -6.15
C SER A 93 4.45 6.73 -6.21
N LYS A 94 5.30 6.94 -7.22
CA LYS A 94 5.90 8.26 -7.52
C LYS A 94 5.11 9.03 -8.57
N ASN A 95 4.71 8.36 -9.65
CA ASN A 95 3.89 8.93 -10.73
C ASN A 95 2.63 8.09 -10.91
N TRP A 96 1.53 8.51 -10.28
CA TRP A 96 0.27 7.77 -10.31
C TRP A 96 -0.57 8.14 -11.52
N LYS A 97 -1.13 7.13 -12.21
CA LYS A 97 -2.09 7.35 -13.29
C LYS A 97 -3.29 6.41 -13.16
N ASN A 98 -4.49 6.97 -13.30
CA ASN A 98 -5.70 6.19 -13.54
C ASN A 98 -5.78 5.92 -15.06
N LYS A 99 -5.94 4.65 -15.44
CA LYS A 99 -6.10 4.23 -16.84
C LYS A 99 -7.42 4.71 -17.44
N LEU A 100 -8.45 4.83 -16.60
CA LEU A 100 -9.75 5.38 -16.97
C LEU A 100 -9.76 6.89 -16.65
N SER A 101 -9.11 7.68 -17.49
CA SER A 101 -8.96 9.13 -17.30
C SER A 101 -10.21 9.95 -17.68
N SER A 102 -11.30 9.32 -18.11
CA SER A 102 -12.50 10.01 -18.62
C SER A 102 -13.68 10.12 -17.64
N PHE A 103 -13.59 9.56 -16.42
CA PHE A 103 -14.75 9.48 -15.51
C PHE A 103 -14.58 10.20 -14.17
N VAL A 104 -13.52 10.98 -14.01
CA VAL A 104 -13.31 11.77 -12.79
C VAL A 104 -12.86 13.17 -13.20
N GLN A 105 -13.81 13.94 -13.75
CA GLN A 105 -13.83 15.39 -13.56
C GLN A 105 -14.62 15.67 -12.28
#